data_AF-A0A840ZH33-F1
#
_entry.id   AF-A0A840ZH33-F1
#
_cell.length_a   1.000
_cell.length_b   1.000
_cell.length_c   1.000
_cell.angle_alpha   90.00
_cell.angle_beta   90.00
_cell.angle_gamma   90.00
#
_symmetry.space_group_name_H-M   'P 1'
#
loop_
_entity.id
_entity.type
_entity.pdbx_description
1 polymer ?
#
loop_
_entity_poly.entity_id
_entity_poly.type
_entity_poly.pdbx_seq_one_letter_code
_entity_poly.pdbx_strand_id
1 'polypeptide(L)' 'MAEQTCRDRPLCVHYVGFRDDRYWNAFKIWGGPRMIHRKWDRIARHDVGPDDLVIFAEGDEHQPPAAYNATDLDERWL' A
#
# COMPACT_ATOMS: atom_id res chain seq x y z
N MET A 1 -12.46 -3.65 27.01
CA MET A 1 -12.22 -2.54 26.08
C MET A 1 -10.73 -2.52 25.85
N ALA A 2 -10.25 -3.07 24.73
CA ALA A 2 -8.82 -3.29 24.52
C ALA A 2 -8.10 -1.95 24.31
N GLU A 3 -7.02 -1.75 25.06
CA GLU A 3 -6.10 -0.62 24.94
C GLU A 3 -5.45 -0.63 23.55
N GLN A 4 -5.67 0.45 22.79
CA GLN A 4 -4.96 0.69 21.54
C GLN A 4 -3.52 1.09 21.90
N THR A 5 -2.59 0.14 21.89
CA THR A 5 -1.18 0.46 22.05
C THR A 5 -0.72 1.16 20.77
N CYS A 6 -0.50 2.48 20.82
CA CYS A 6 0.15 3.21 19.73
C CYS A 6 1.49 2.55 19.41
N ARG A 7 1.60 1.89 18.26
CA ARG A 7 2.90 1.47 17.72
C ARG A 7 3.48 2.66 16.97
N ASP A 8 4.75 2.97 17.20
CA ASP A 8 5.46 4.08 16.53
C ASP A 8 5.69 3.84 15.02
N ARG A 9 5.34 2.66 14.50
CA ARG A 9 5.52 2.28 13.08
C ARG A 9 4.36 1.45 12.55
N PRO A 10 4.03 1.60 11.25
CA PRO A 10 2.99 0.80 10.62
C PRO A 10 3.36 -0.69 10.61
N LEU A 11 2.35 -1.56 10.65
CA LEU A 11 2.56 -3.01 10.57
C LEU A 11 2.96 -3.44 9.16
N CYS A 12 2.34 -2.85 8.14
CA CYS A 12 2.67 -3.03 6.72
C CYS A 12 2.58 -1.70 5.96
N VAL A 13 3.41 -1.54 4.93
CA VAL A 13 3.35 -0.44 3.97
C VAL A 13 2.84 -0.97 2.62
N HIS A 14 1.67 -0.50 2.21
CA HIS A 14 1.01 -0.85 0.96
C HIS A 14 1.38 0.18 -0.11
N TYR A 15 2.18 -0.22 -1.09
CA TYR A 15 2.56 0.62 -2.23
C TYR A 15 1.58 0.37 -3.38
N VAL A 16 0.75 1.36 -3.71
CA VAL A 16 -0.38 1.21 -4.63
C VAL A 16 -0.12 1.95 -5.93
N GLY A 17 -0.18 1.21 -7.04
CA GLY A 17 -0.22 1.78 -8.39
C GLY A 17 1.14 2.20 -8.97
N PHE A 18 2.25 1.89 -8.29
CA PHE A 18 3.58 2.11 -8.85
C PHE A 18 3.83 1.23 -10.08
N ARG A 19 4.57 1.77 -11.06
CA ARG A 19 4.89 1.10 -12.34
C ARG A 19 6.32 1.38 -12.82
N ASP A 20 7.10 2.07 -11.99
CA ASP A 20 8.41 2.62 -12.32
C ASP A 20 9.21 2.88 -11.02
N ASP A 21 10.43 3.38 -11.21
CA ASP A 21 11.42 3.65 -10.16
C ASP A 21 10.96 4.60 -9.05
N ARG A 22 9.82 5.30 -9.19
CA ARG A 22 9.24 6.09 -8.07
C ARG A 22 8.96 5.22 -6.86
N TYR A 23 8.71 3.92 -7.06
CA TYR A 23 8.61 2.95 -5.97
C TYR A 23 9.86 2.97 -5.08
N TRP A 24 11.06 2.95 -5.66
CA TRP A 24 12.31 2.90 -4.91
C TRP A 24 12.57 4.16 -4.10
N ASN A 25 12.10 5.32 -4.59
CA ASN A 25 12.16 6.56 -3.83
C ASN A 25 11.20 6.52 -2.63
N ALA A 26 10.00 5.98 -2.82
CA ALA A 26 9.06 5.79 -1.73
C ALA A 26 9.58 4.78 -0.69
N PHE A 27 10.10 3.64 -1.14
CA PHE A 27 10.65 2.62 -0.27
C PHE A 27 11.80 3.12 0.61
N LYS A 28 12.65 4.03 0.12
CA LYS A 28 13.72 4.66 0.93
C LYS A 28 13.18 5.48 2.11
N ILE A 29 11.98 6.04 1.98
CA ILE A 29 11.37 6.91 3.00
C ILE A 29 10.55 6.07 3.99
N TRP A 30 9.71 5.16 3.48
CA TRP A 30 8.71 4.45 4.29
C TRP A 30 9.08 2.99 4.60
N GLY A 31 9.99 2.38 3.84
CA GLY A 31 10.52 1.05 4.13
C GLY A 31 9.50 -0.09 4.01
N GLY A 32 9.61 -1.07 4.91
CA GLY A 32 8.71 -2.23 5.03
C GLY A 32 8.54 -2.68 6.48
N PRO A 33 7.75 -3.76 6.79
CA PRO A 33 7.16 -4.77 5.88
C PRO A 33 6.25 -4.21 4.79
N ARG A 34 6.14 -4.88 3.63
CA ARG A 34 5.50 -4.28 2.44
C ARG A 34 4.54 -5.21 1.68
N MET A 35 3.51 -4.61 1.11
CA MET A 35 2.65 -5.16 0.07
C MET A 35 2.65 -4.22 -1.14
N ILE A 36 2.60 -4.76 -2.35
CA ILE A 36 2.68 -3.95 -3.57
C ILE A 36 1.47 -4.25 -4.44
N HIS A 37 0.48 -3.36 -4.40
CA HIS A 37 -0.74 -3.51 -5.18
C HIS A 37 -0.58 -2.85 -6.54
N ARG A 38 -0.92 -3.58 -7.60
CA ARG A 38 -0.91 -3.02 -8.96
C ARG A 38 -1.93 -1.87 -9.13
N LYS A 39 -3.01 -1.88 -8.35
CA LYS A 39 -4.15 -0.96 -8.47
C LYS A 39 -4.76 -0.72 -7.08
N TRP A 40 -5.43 0.42 -6.91
CA TRP A 40 -6.39 0.59 -5.83
C TRP A 40 -7.69 -0.15 -6.17
N ASP A 41 -7.79 -1.44 -5.82
CA ASP A 41 -8.96 -2.27 -6.11
C ASP A 41 -9.63 -2.82 -4.84
N ARG A 42 -10.60 -3.73 -5.00
CA ARG A 42 -11.34 -4.28 -3.86
C ARG A 42 -10.45 -5.15 -2.95
N ILE A 43 -9.44 -5.82 -3.50
CA ILE A 43 -8.51 -6.63 -2.72
C ILE A 43 -7.61 -5.70 -1.92
N ALA A 44 -6.99 -4.71 -2.57
CA ALA A 44 -6.14 -3.74 -1.89
C ALA A 44 -6.86 -3.05 -0.73
N ARG A 45 -8.12 -2.64 -0.92
CA ARG A 45 -8.94 -2.05 0.16
C ARG A 45 -9.22 -2.97 1.33
N HIS A 46 -9.39 -4.26 1.05
CA HIS A 46 -9.68 -5.25 2.08
C HIS A 46 -8.40 -5.66 2.84
N ASP A 47 -7.25 -5.59 2.17
CA ASP A 47 -5.96 -6.01 2.72
C ASP A 47 -5.36 -4.96 3.68
N VAL A 48 -5.68 -3.67 3.48
CA VAL A 48 -5.23 -2.59 4.36
C VAL A 48 -5.90 -2.67 5.72
N GLY A 49 -5.09 -2.91 6.76
CA GLY A 49 -5.50 -2.91 8.15
C GLY A 49 -5.48 -1.53 8.80
N PRO A 50 -6.07 -1.39 10.02
CA PRO A 50 -6.15 -0.11 10.74
C PRO A 50 -4.80 0.53 11.10
N ASP A 51 -3.74 -0.28 11.25
CA ASP A 51 -2.40 0.16 11.64
C ASP A 51 -1.40 0.12 10.47
N ASP A 52 -1.91 0.01 9.23
CA ASP A 52 -1.09 -0.01 8.01
C ASP A 52 -0.96 1.38 7.39
N LEU A 53 0.08 1.54 6.58
CA LEU A 53 0.34 2.76 5.82
C LEU A 53 0.15 2.49 4.33
N VAL A 54 -0.62 3.34 3.64
CA VAL A 54 -0.82 3.24 2.19
C VAL A 54 -0.11 4.40 1.50
N ILE A 55 0.75 4.08 0.54
CA ILE A 55 1.45 5.04 -0.31
C ILE A 55 0.92 4.90 -1.74
N PHE A 56 0.27 5.95 -2.23
CA PHE A 56 -0.28 5.99 -3.57
C PHE A 56 0.72 6.59 -4.56
N ALA A 57 0.93 5.93 -5.69
CA ALA A 57 1.69 6.52 -6.81
C ALA A 57 0.92 7.67 -7.48
N GLU A 58 -0.41 7.60 -7.47
CA GLU A 58 -1.34 8.56 -8.04
C GLU A 58 -2.61 8.63 -7.17
N GLY A 59 -3.12 9.85 -6.98
CA GLY A 59 -4.31 10.08 -6.16
C GLY A 59 -4.09 9.77 -4.68
N ASP A 60 -5.17 9.37 -4.02
CA ASP A 60 -5.24 9.07 -2.59
C ASP A 60 -6.30 7.98 -2.33
N GLU A 61 -6.62 7.73 -1.06
CA GLU A 61 -7.61 6.73 -0.64
C GLU A 61 -9.05 7.02 -1.09
N HIS A 62 -9.36 8.29 -1.38
CA HIS A 62 -10.69 8.74 -1.79
C HIS A 62 -10.98 8.46 -3.26
N GLN A 63 -9.96 8.11 -4.05
CA GLN A 63 -10.15 7.78 -5.46
C GLN A 63 -11.08 6.55 -5.65
N PRO A 64 -11.90 6.52 -6.71
CA PRO A 64 -12.71 5.36 -7.05
C PRO A 64 -11.83 4.11 -7.18
N PRO A 65 -12.29 2.93 -6.72
CA PRO A 65 -11.53 1.72 -6.91
C PRO A 65 -11.51 1.36 -8.39
N ALA A 66 -10.45 0.69 -8.83
CA ALA A 66 -10.42 0.06 -10.13
C ALA A 66 -11.59 -0.94 -10.26
N ALA A 67 -12.23 -0.95 -11.43
CA ALA A 67 -13.39 -1.80 -11.71
C ALA A 67 -13.09 -3.30 -11.60
N TYR A 68 -11.82 -3.68 -11.79
CA TYR A 68 -11.37 -5.07 -11.73
C TYR A 68 -10.13 -5.21 -10.87
N ASN A 69 -10.09 -6.31 -10.11
CA ASN A 69 -8.95 -6.67 -9.29
C ASN A 69 -7.69 -6.95 -10.12
N ALA A 70 -6.54 -6.94 -9.49
CA ALA A 70 -5.29 -7.46 -10.04
C ALA A 70 -4.54 -8.28 -9.00
N THR A 71 -3.61 -9.10 -9.47
CA THR A 71 -2.62 -9.73 -8.61
C THR A 71 -1.62 -8.68 -8.13
N ASP A 72 -1.15 -8.87 -6.91
CA ASP A 72 -0.06 -8.08 -6.35
C ASP A 72 1.25 -8.32 -7.10
N LEU A 73 2.20 -7.42 -6.85
CA LEU A 73 3.50 -7.40 -7.47
C LEU A 73 4.59 -7.77 -6.47
N ASP A 74 5.74 -8.09 -7.04
CA ASP A 74 7.02 -8.02 -6.34
C ASP A 74 7.92 -6.98 -7.03
N GLU A 75 9.04 -6.65 -6.40
CA GLU A 75 9.97 -5.60 -6.84
C GLU A 75 10.58 -5.86 -8.22
N ARG A 76 10.54 -7.09 -8.75
CA ARG A 76 11.08 -7.39 -10.09
C ARG A 76 10.24 -6.79 -11.22
N TRP A 77 9.06 -6.27 -10.89
CA TRP A 77 8.13 -5.65 -11.83
C TRP A 77 8.07 -4.12 -11.69
N LEU A 78 9.03 -3.50 -10.99
CA LEU A 78 9.05 -2.08 -10.64
C LEU A 78 10.39 -1.40 -10.90
#